data_AF-A0A6P0RGQ5-F1
#
_entry.id   AF-A0A6P0RGQ5-F1
#
_cell.length_a   1.000
_cell.length_b   1.000
_cell.length_c   1.000
_cell.angle_alpha   90.00
_cell.angle_beta   90.00
_cell.angle_gamma   90.00
#
_symmetry.space_group_name_H-M   'P 1'
#
loop_
_entity.id
_entity.type
_entity.pdbx_description
1 polymer ?
#
loop_
_entity_poly.entity_id
_entity_poly.type
_entity_poly.pdbx_seq_one_letter_code
_entity_poly.pdbx_strand_id
1 'polypeptide(L)' 'MRLSGDRETISIFGLGDTSLKIALSIQKGYPQPIIAVDSDYSFELVLDKIKSLDELRKKILQSSYQTVNLI' A
#
# COMPACT_ATOMS: atom_id res chain seq x y z
N MET A 1 -9.46 -6.50 7.17
CA MET A 1 -9.43 -5.28 6.34
C MET A 1 -10.35 -4.26 6.96
N ARG A 2 -9.84 -3.06 7.27
CA ARG A 2 -10.63 -1.94 7.80
C ARG A 2 -10.43 -0.76 6.86
N LEU A 3 -11.52 -0.19 6.36
CA LEU A 3 -11.54 1.07 5.61
C LEU A 3 -11.84 2.20 6.60
N SER A 4 -11.05 3.27 6.58
CA SER A 4 -11.40 4.49 7.32
C SER A 4 -12.64 5.16 6.72
N GLY A 5 -13.35 5.92 7.56
CA GLY A 5 -14.62 6.60 7.19
C GLY A 5 -14.48 7.67 6.11
N ASP A 6 -13.25 8.11 5.82
CA ASP A 6 -12.87 9.00 4.72
C ASP A 6 -12.68 8.27 3.37
N ARG A 7 -12.64 6.93 3.38
CA ARG A 7 -12.30 6.07 2.22
C ARG A 7 -10.90 6.30 1.65
N GLU A 8 -10.02 7.00 2.37
CA GLU A 8 -8.68 7.35 1.88
C GLU A 8 -7.61 6.34 2.33
N THR A 9 -7.88 5.57 3.39
CA THR A 9 -6.91 4.61 3.94
C THR A 9 -7.46 3.18 3.98
N ILE A 10 -6.69 2.24 3.43
CA ILE A 10 -6.89 0.79 3.58
C ILE A 10 -5.82 0.20 4.49
N SER A 11 -6.27 -0.40 5.60
CA SER A 11 -5.39 -1.22 6.44
C SER A 11 -5.51 -2.67 5.98
N ILE A 12 -4.41 -3.21 5.45
CA ILE A 12 -4.32 -4.59 5.00
C ILE A 12 -3.58 -5.36 6.07
N PHE A 13 -4.23 -6.41 6.58
CA PHE A 13 -3.69 -7.32 7.57
C PHE A 13 -3.57 -8.66 6.88
N GLY A 14 -2.35 -9.09 6.56
CA GLY A 14 -2.10 -10.34 5.86
C GLY A 14 -0.66 -10.45 5.37
N LEU A 15 -0.17 -11.68 5.30
CA LEU A 15 1.22 -11.97 4.91
C LEU A 15 1.38 -11.99 3.38
N GLY A 16 2.27 -11.12 2.86
CA GLY A 16 2.87 -11.24 1.54
C GLY A 16 1.99 -10.83 0.34
N ASP A 17 2.15 -11.54 -0.78
CA ASP A 17 1.61 -11.17 -2.09
C ASP A 17 0.09 -11.06 -2.15
N THR A 18 -0.61 -11.79 -1.30
CA THR A 18 -2.07 -11.77 -1.25
C THR A 18 -2.57 -10.38 -0.81
N SER A 19 -1.94 -9.80 0.20
CA SER A 19 -2.24 -8.44 0.69
C SER A 19 -2.02 -7.40 -0.41
N LEU A 20 -0.90 -7.51 -1.13
CA LEU A 20 -0.57 -6.62 -2.24
C LEU A 20 -1.55 -6.74 -3.41
N LYS A 21 -2.01 -7.96 -3.73
CA LYS A 21 -3.02 -8.20 -4.77
C LYS A 21 -4.37 -7.59 -4.41
N ILE A 22 -4.75 -7.67 -3.14
CA ILE A 22 -5.98 -7.04 -2.62
C ILE A 22 -5.87 -5.53 -2.75
N ALA A 23 -4.73 -4.95 -2.34
CA ALA A 23 -4.45 -3.52 -2.48
C ALA A 23 -4.62 -3.01 -3.93
N LEU A 24 -4.05 -3.72 -4.90
CA LEU A 24 -4.17 -3.39 -6.33
C LEU A 24 -5.60 -3.54 -6.85
N SER A 25 -6.31 -4.58 -6.42
CA SER A 25 -7.69 -4.80 -6.81
C SER A 25 -8.59 -3.68 -6.30
N ILE A 26 -8.33 -3.20 -5.08
CA ILE A 26 -9.04 -2.05 -4.51
C ILE A 26 -8.71 -0.80 -5.33
N GLN A 27 -7.43 -0.48 -5.58
CA GLN A 27 -7.06 0.70 -6.40
C GLN A 27 -7.79 0.73 -7.75
N LYS A 28 -8.00 -0.42 -8.41
CA LYS A 28 -8.75 -0.48 -9.68
C LYS A 28 -10.21 -0.05 -9.55
N GLY A 29 -10.82 -0.25 -8.40
CA GLY A 29 -12.21 0.13 -8.11
C GLY A 29 -12.38 1.57 -7.64
N TYR A 30 -11.28 2.29 -7.35
CA TYR A 30 -11.32 3.65 -6.82
C TYR A 30 -10.54 4.60 -7.74
N PRO A 31 -11.20 5.66 -8.26
CA PRO A 31 -10.56 6.60 -9.17
C PRO A 31 -9.59 7.56 -8.48
N GLN A 32 -9.57 7.57 -7.15
CA GLN A 32 -8.72 8.42 -6.33
C GLN A 32 -7.55 7.63 -5.75
N PRO A 33 -6.41 8.28 -5.47
CA PRO A 33 -5.30 7.65 -4.76
C PRO A 33 -5.75 7.10 -3.40
N ILE A 34 -5.27 5.92 -3.04
CA ILE A 34 -5.57 5.28 -1.75
C ILE A 34 -4.27 5.08 -0.98
N ILE A 35 -4.28 5.39 0.31
CA ILE A 35 -3.17 5.08 1.22
C ILE A 35 -3.32 3.64 1.68
N ALA A 36 -2.34 2.80 1.34
CA ALA A 36 -2.23 1.44 1.84
C ALA A 36 -1.23 1.40 3.00
N VAL A 37 -1.71 0.98 4.16
CA VAL A 37 -0.91 0.77 5.35
C VAL A 37 -0.89 -0.71 5.67
N ASP A 38 0.30 -1.25 5.82
CA ASP A 38 0.53 -2.61 6.29
C ASP A 38 1.31 -2.54 7.61
N SER A 39 0.67 -2.97 8.69
CA SER A 39 1.24 -2.93 10.03
C SER A 39 2.31 -4.01 10.25
N ASP A 40 2.26 -5.11 9.49
CA ASP A 40 3.24 -6.21 9.61
C ASP A 40 4.54 -5.85 8.89
N TYR A 41 4.43 -5.28 7.68
CA TYR A 41 5.58 -4.81 6.90
C TYR A 41 5.99 -3.36 7.21
N SER A 42 5.27 -2.68 8.11
CA SER A 42 5.54 -1.30 8.53
C SER A 42 5.73 -0.32 7.36
N PHE A 43 4.91 -0.46 6.32
CA PHE A 43 4.90 0.49 5.20
C PHE A 43 3.59 1.27 5.15
N GLU A 44 3.72 2.53 4.78
CA GLU A 44 2.64 3.40 4.35
C GLU A 44 2.96 3.81 2.92
N LEU A 45 2.10 3.48 1.97
CA LEU A 45 2.28 3.92 0.59
C LEU A 45 0.99 4.47 -0.01
N VAL A 46 1.16 5.45 -0.89
CA VAL A 46 0.09 5.91 -1.77
C VAL A 46 0.04 5.02 -3.02
N LEU A 47 -1.07 4.29 -3.15
CA LEU A 47 -1.51 3.58 -4.34
C LEU A 47 -2.13 4.59 -5.30
N ASP A 48 -1.33 5.07 -6.25
CA ASP A 48 -1.79 5.88 -7.37
C ASP A 48 -1.35 5.22 -8.67
N LYS A 49 -2.32 4.76 -9.45
CA LYS A 49 -2.14 4.18 -10.80
C LYS A 49 -1.07 3.07 -10.88
N ILE A 50 -0.81 2.34 -9.80
CA ILE A 50 0.11 1.20 -9.78
C ILE A 50 -0.44 0.12 -10.72
N LYS A 51 0.37 -0.31 -11.69
CA LYS A 51 -0.09 -1.24 -12.75
C LYS A 51 0.22 -2.70 -12.44
N SER A 52 1.19 -2.96 -11.57
CA SER A 52 1.67 -4.31 -11.30
C SER A 52 2.13 -4.51 -9.86
N LEU A 53 2.18 -5.78 -9.41
CA LEU A 53 2.76 -6.14 -8.12
C LEU A 53 4.26 -5.82 -8.03
N ASP A 54 4.99 -5.93 -9.14
CA ASP A 54 6.42 -5.66 -9.17
C ASP A 54 6.71 -4.18 -8.90
N GLU A 55 5.91 -3.30 -9.51
CA GLU A 55 5.94 -1.86 -9.27
C GLU A 55 5.59 -1.52 -7.81
N LEU A 56 4.56 -2.16 -7.26
CA LEU A 56 4.18 -2.01 -5.86
C LEU A 56 5.33 -2.42 -4.92
N ARG A 57 5.95 -3.58 -5.16
CA ARG A 57 7.11 -4.07 -4.38
C ARG A 57 8.28 -3.11 -4.45
N LYS A 58 8.62 -2.59 -5.64
CA LYS A 58 9.70 -1.59 -5.79
C LYS A 58 9.41 -0.34 -4.97
N LYS A 59 8.16 0.12 -4.96
CA LYS A 59 7.74 1.31 -4.21
C LYS A 59 7.80 1.08 -2.70
N ILE A 60 7.39 -0.11 -2.22
CA ILE A 60 7.54 -0.52 -0.81
C ILE A 60 9.03 -0.55 -0.42
N LEU A 61 9.87 -1.18 -1.24
CA LEU A 61 11.32 -1.23 -1.00
C LEU A 61 11.90 0.19 -0.93
N GLN A 62 11.59 1.07 -1.89
CA GLN A 62 12.03 2.47 -1.86
C GLN A 62 11.56 3.24 -0.62
N SER A 63 10.30 3.02 -0.21
CA SER A 63 9.74 3.66 0.98
C SER A 63 10.45 3.21 2.26
N SER A 64 10.78 1.91 2.38
CA SER A 64 11.53 1.38 3.52
C SER A 64 12.97 1.90 3.62
N TYR A 65 13.57 2.32 2.50
CA TYR A 65 14.90 2.94 2.49
C TYR A 65 14.89 4.43 2.88
N GLN A 66 13.75 5.13 2.83
CA GLN A 66 13.70 6.54 3.25
C GLN A 66 13.58 6.71 4.77
N THR A 67 13.12 5.70 5.51
CA THR A 67 13.00 5.76 6.97
C THR A 67 14.35 5.71 7.70
N VAL A 68 15.44 5.30 7.03
CA VAL A 68 16.76 5.14 7.65
C VAL A 68 17.70 6.35 7.49
N ASN A 69 17.29 7.42 6.79
CA ASN A 69 18.17 8.56 6.49
C ASN A 69 17.73 9.90 7.11
N LEU A 70 16.95 9.85 8.19
CA LEU A 70 16.43 11.02 8.92
C LEU A 70 16.92 11.08 10.38
N ILE A 71 18.15 10.64 10.63
CA ILE A 71 18.84 10.81 11.92
C ILE A 71 20.14 11.59 11.72
#